data_AF-A0A133YYR5-F1
#
_entry.id   AF-A0A133YYR5-F1
#
_cell.length_a   1.000
_cell.length_b   1.000
_cell.length_c   1.000
_cell.angle_alpha   90.00
_cell.angle_beta   90.00
_cell.angle_gamma   90.00
#
_symmetry.space_group_name_H-M   'P 1'
#
loop_
_entity.id
_entity.type
_entity.pdbx_description
1 polymer ?
#
loop_
_entity_poly.entity_id
_entity_poly.type
_entity_poly.pdbx_seq_one_letter_code
_entity_poly.pdbx_strand_id
1 'polypeptide(L)'
;MNNKFSSKWGFILTTVGSAVGIGNVWGFPYKFLKNGALSFLIYYIFFVILFSYVGLSSEYAIGRLCSHGTLGSYEYTWKEKNKKVSKIIGYFPLFGTLLLSTGYAVIVA
;
A
#
# COMPACT_ATOMS: atom_id res chain seq x y z
N MET A 1 21.36 6.62 8.31
CA MET A 1 21.66 5.54 7.35
C MET A 1 20.94 5.83 6.04
N ASN A 2 21.64 6.23 4.98
CA ASN A 2 21.04 6.42 3.65
C ASN A 2 20.96 5.05 2.95
N ASN A 3 20.01 4.21 3.37
CA ASN A 3 19.75 2.90 2.78
C ASN A 3 19.00 3.07 1.45
N LYS A 4 19.74 3.36 0.38
CA LYS A 4 19.21 3.36 -0.99
C LYS A 4 19.36 1.96 -1.59
N PHE A 5 18.38 1.52 -2.35
CA PHE A 5 18.46 0.24 -3.07
C PHE A 5 19.63 0.26 -4.05
N SER A 6 20.49 -0.76 -3.97
CA SER A 6 21.69 -0.88 -4.83
C SER A 6 21.35 -1.12 -6.31
N SER A 7 20.19 -1.72 -6.61
CA SER A 7 19.75 -2.01 -7.98
C SER A 7 18.25 -1.73 -8.17
N LYS A 8 17.88 -1.27 -9.37
CA LYS A 8 16.48 -1.09 -9.79
C LYS A 8 15.70 -2.40 -9.70
N TRP A 9 16.33 -3.52 -10.03
CA TRP A 9 15.72 -4.85 -9.92
C TRP A 9 15.46 -5.23 -8.46
N GLY A 10 16.41 -4.93 -7.56
CA GLY A 10 16.21 -5.15 -6.13
C GLY A 10 15.05 -4.34 -5.56
N PHE A 11 14.88 -3.09 -6.01
CA PHE A 11 13.74 -2.26 -5.64
C PHE A 11 12.41 -2.84 -6.15
N ILE A 12 12.34 -3.23 -7.42
CA ILE A 12 11.12 -3.81 -8.02
C ILE A 12 10.75 -5.10 -7.30
N LEU A 13 11.68 -6.02 -7.12
CA LEU A 13 11.43 -7.30 -6.46
C LEU A 13 10.98 -7.13 -5.01
N THR A 14 11.58 -6.20 -4.26
CA THR A 14 11.17 -5.91 -2.87
C THR A 14 9.75 -5.34 -2.83
N THR A 15 9.42 -4.45 -3.76
CA THR A 15 8.09 -3.84 -3.84
C THR A 15 7.03 -4.87 -4.23
N VAL A 16 7.33 -5.72 -5.23
CA VAL A 16 6.44 -6.82 -5.65
C VAL A 16 6.24 -7.82 -4.51
N GLY A 17 7.31 -8.20 -3.81
CA GLY A 17 7.24 -9.11 -2.66
C GLY A 17 6.41 -8.55 -1.51
N SER A 18 6.43 -7.23 -1.29
CA SER A 18 5.57 -6.58 -0.29
C SER A 18 4.10 -6.46 -0.74
N ALA A 19 3.82 -6.41 -2.03
CA ALA A 19 2.46 -6.27 -2.56
C ALA A 19 1.73 -7.62 -2.71
N VAL A 20 2.47 -8.70 -2.97
CA VAL A 20 1.90 -10.05 -3.13
C VAL A 20 1.79 -10.72 -1.76
N GLY A 21 0.58 -11.13 -1.38
CA GLY A 21 0.31 -11.81 -0.11
C GLY A 21 -0.78 -12.86 -0.20
N ILE A 22 -1.19 -13.39 0.96
CA ILE A 22 -2.16 -14.48 1.07
C ILE A 22 -3.51 -14.16 0.41
N GLY A 23 -3.90 -12.88 0.40
CA GLY A 23 -5.12 -12.40 -0.24
C GLY A 23 -5.13 -12.62 -1.77
N ASN A 24 -3.99 -12.48 -2.43
CA ASN A 24 -3.88 -12.77 -3.87
C ASN A 24 -3.84 -14.27 -4.16
N VAL A 25 -3.25 -15.06 -3.27
CA VAL A 25 -3.11 -16.51 -3.49
C VAL A 25 -4.42 -17.26 -3.24
N TRP A 26 -5.14 -16.91 -2.16
CA TRP A 26 -6.34 -17.64 -1.73
C TRP A 26 -7.63 -16.84 -1.88
N GLY A 27 -7.58 -15.53 -1.58
CA GLY A 27 -8.76 -14.67 -1.63
C GLY A 27 -9.25 -14.38 -3.06
N PHE A 28 -8.32 -14.23 -4.01
CA PHE A 28 -8.65 -13.95 -5.41
C PHE A 28 -9.34 -15.14 -6.10
N PRO A 29 -8.83 -16.39 -6.07
CA PRO A 29 -9.50 -17.52 -6.71
C PRO A 29 -10.91 -17.76 -6.16
N TYR A 30 -11.09 -17.61 -4.85
CA TYR A 30 -12.39 -17.74 -4.20
C TYR A 30 -13.41 -16.70 -4.71
N LYS A 31 -13.01 -15.43 -4.80
CA LYS A 31 -13.87 -14.35 -5.32
C LYS A 31 -14.13 -14.50 -6.82
N PHE A 32 -13.14 -14.94 -7.58
CA PHE A 32 -13.27 -15.20 -9.01
C PHE A 32 -14.33 -16.26 -9.27
N LEU A 33 -14.26 -17.41 -8.60
CA LEU A 33 -15.23 -18.50 -8.77
C LEU A 33 -16.65 -18.11 -8.34
N LYS A 34 -16.79 -17.36 -7.24
CA LYS A 34 -18.11 -16.99 -6.69
C LYS A 34 -18.83 -15.88 -7.48
N ASN A 35 -18.09 -14.96 -8.10
CA ASN A 35 -18.65 -13.74 -8.69
C ASN A 35 -18.75 -13.78 -10.22
N GLY A 36 -18.93 -14.96 -10.81
CA GLY A 36 -19.12 -15.10 -12.26
C GLY A 36 -17.82 -15.01 -13.08
N ALA A 37 -16.68 -15.34 -12.47
CA ALA A 37 -15.37 -15.54 -13.11
C ALA A 37 -14.93 -14.38 -14.02
N LEU A 38 -15.31 -14.43 -15.29
CA LEU A 38 -14.91 -13.49 -16.31
C LEU A 38 -15.49 -12.08 -16.08
N SER A 39 -16.75 -11.97 -15.66
CA SER A 39 -17.36 -10.67 -15.36
C SER A 39 -16.64 -9.96 -14.20
N PHE A 40 -16.32 -10.72 -13.14
CA PHE A 40 -15.51 -10.20 -12.03
C PHE A 40 -14.11 -9.78 -12.49
N LEU A 41 -13.46 -10.58 -13.35
CA LEU A 41 -12.10 -10.31 -13.81
C LEU A 41 -11.99 -9.00 -14.59
N ILE A 42 -12.96 -8.69 -15.45
CA ILE A 42 -12.97 -7.45 -16.24
C ILE A 42 -13.00 -6.22 -15.32
N TYR A 43 -13.94 -6.19 -14.38
CA TYR A 43 -14.04 -5.09 -13.41
C TYR A 43 -12.80 -5.04 -12.51
N TYR A 44 -12.29 -6.20 -12.08
CA TYR A 44 -11.07 -6.29 -11.28
C TYR A 44 -9.87 -5.65 -11.98
N ILE A 45 -9.60 -6.00 -13.24
CA ILE A 45 -8.49 -5.43 -14.03
C ILE A 45 -8.67 -3.92 -14.20
N PHE A 46 -9.89 -3.47 -14.52
CA PHE A 46 -10.19 -2.05 -14.66
C PHE A 46 -9.87 -1.26 -13.37
N PHE A 47 -10.36 -1.74 -12.22
CA PHE A 47 -10.11 -1.10 -10.93
C PHE A 47 -8.63 -1.18 -10.51
N VAL A 48 -7.95 -2.29 -10.79
CA VAL A 48 -6.52 -2.44 -10.52
C VAL A 48 -5.70 -1.44 -11.31
N ILE A 49 -5.98 -1.24 -12.61
CA ILE A 49 -5.28 -0.25 -13.43
C ILE A 49 -5.56 1.16 -12.91
N LEU A 50 -6.82 1.48 -12.63
CA LEU A 50 -7.21 2.80 -12.12
C LEU A 50 -6.52 3.11 -10.78
N PHE A 51 -6.56 2.18 -9.84
CA PHE A 51 -5.96 2.34 -8.51
C PHE A 51 -4.44 2.35 -8.57
N SER A 52 -3.84 1.52 -9.43
CA SER A 52 -2.38 1.51 -9.65
C SER A 52 -1.91 2.84 -10.24
N TYR A 53 -2.66 3.42 -11.18
CA TYR A 53 -2.27 4.65 -11.84
C TYR A 53 -2.45 5.86 -10.93
N VAL A 54 -3.57 5.98 -10.23
CA VAL A 54 -3.90 7.16 -9.42
C VAL A 54 -3.35 7.03 -7.99
N GLY A 55 -3.71 5.96 -7.28
CA GLY A 55 -3.39 5.79 -5.86
C GLY A 55 -1.92 5.51 -5.65
N LEU A 56 -1.42 4.42 -6.24
CA LEU A 56 -0.05 3.97 -6.06
C LEU A 56 0.99 4.97 -6.56
N SER A 57 0.76 5.62 -7.71
CA SER A 57 1.65 6.68 -8.21
C SER A 57 1.71 7.89 -7.27
N SER A 58 0.57 8.29 -6.69
CA SER A 58 0.49 9.38 -5.71
C SER A 58 1.27 9.06 -4.44
N GLU A 59 1.02 7.89 -3.85
CA GLU A 59 1.73 7.44 -2.64
C GLU A 59 3.24 7.35 -2.88
N TYR A 60 3.63 6.84 -4.05
CA TYR A 60 5.03 6.73 -4.42
C TYR A 60 5.71 8.09 -4.61
N ALA A 61 5.03 9.05 -5.25
CA ALA A 61 5.54 10.41 -5.43
C ALA A 61 5.73 11.11 -4.07
N ILE A 62 4.73 11.03 -3.18
CA ILE A 62 4.80 11.61 -1.83
C ILE A 62 5.92 10.94 -1.01
N GLY A 63 6.05 9.61 -1.06
CA GLY A 63 7.10 8.89 -0.36
C GLY A 63 8.51 9.30 -0.82
N ARG A 64 8.72 9.49 -2.13
CA ARG A 64 10.01 10.01 -2.65
C ARG A 64 10.28 11.44 -2.21
N LEU A 65 9.26 12.31 -2.24
CA LEU A 65 9.41 13.73 -1.85
C LEU A 65 9.73 13.88 -0.36
N CYS A 66 9.02 13.15 0.50
CA CYS A 66 9.19 13.28 1.94
C CYS A 66 10.45 12.55 2.44
N SER A 67 10.82 11.40 1.85
CA SER A 67 11.90 10.53 2.35
C SER A 67 11.79 10.19 3.85
N HIS A 68 10.56 10.23 4.37
CA HIS A 68 10.20 9.92 5.77
C HIS A 68 9.13 8.82 5.79
N GLY A 69 8.92 8.21 6.95
CA GLY A 69 7.85 7.23 7.16
C GLY A 69 6.44 7.87 7.06
N THR A 70 5.40 7.04 7.19
CA THR A 70 3.99 7.43 7.07
C THR A 70 3.62 8.70 7.84
N LEU A 71 3.96 8.79 9.12
CA LEU A 71 3.71 9.97 9.97
C LEU A 71 4.39 11.24 9.44
N GLY A 72 5.65 11.12 8.98
CA GLY A 72 6.44 12.23 8.44
C GLY A 72 5.93 12.71 7.08
N SER A 73 5.40 11.81 6.25
CA SER A 73 4.79 12.17 4.97
C SER A 73 3.51 12.99 5.16
N TYR A 74 2.64 12.61 6.09
CA TYR A 74 1.44 13.41 6.41
C TYR A 74 1.78 14.76 7.05
N GLU A 75 2.81 14.81 7.89
CA GLU A 75 3.30 16.08 8.46
C GLU A 75 3.87 17.01 7.38
N TYR A 76 4.57 16.47 6.39
CA TYR A 76 5.11 17.23 5.26
C TYR A 76 3.99 17.80 4.37
N THR A 77 3.02 16.98 3.95
CA THR A 77 1.92 17.41 3.07
C THR A 77 1.02 18.47 3.72
N TRP A 78 0.84 18.41 5.04
CA TRP A 78 -0.09 19.29 5.76
C TRP A 78 0.59 20.41 6.55
N LYS A 79 1.88 20.65 6.29
CA LYS A 79 2.73 21.61 7.00
C LYS A 79 2.16 23.03 6.97
N GLU A 80 1.46 23.40 5.89
CA GLU A 80 0.93 24.74 5.67
C GLU A 80 -0.48 24.99 6.25
N LYS A 81 -1.29 23.95 6.51
CA LYS A 81 -2.66 24.12 6.99
C LYS A 81 -2.80 24.00 8.51
N ASN A 82 -2.40 22.87 9.11
CA ASN A 82 -2.55 22.62 10.55
C ASN A 82 -1.77 21.38 11.05
N LYS A 83 -0.81 21.58 11.96
CA LYS A 83 0.05 20.50 12.51
C LYS A 83 -0.67 19.51 13.46
N LYS A 84 -1.81 19.87 14.06
CA LYS A 84 -2.55 18.95 14.94
C LYS A 84 -3.37 17.95 14.13
N VAL A 85 -3.99 18.42 13.05
CA VAL A 85 -4.82 17.59 12.15
C VAL A 85 -3.95 16.58 11.40
N SER A 86 -2.75 16.99 10.98
CA SER A 86 -1.81 16.10 10.27
C SER A 86 -1.38 14.90 11.11
N LYS A 87 -1.12 15.10 12.41
CA LYS A 87 -0.78 14.01 13.33
C LYS A 87 -1.95 13.06 13.50
N ILE A 88 -3.16 13.56 13.72
CA ILE A 88 -4.35 12.72 13.89
C ILE A 88 -4.62 11.88 12.64
N ILE A 89 -4.59 12.50 11.45
CA ILE A 89 -4.79 11.80 10.18
C ILE A 89 -3.66 10.80 9.93
N GLY A 90 -2.41 11.14 10.26
CA GLY A 90 -1.26 10.25 10.06
C GLY A 90 -1.25 9.04 10.99
N TYR A 91 -1.82 9.14 12.20
CA TYR A 91 -1.95 7.99 13.11
C TYR A 91 -2.95 6.94 12.61
N PHE A 92 -4.02 7.36 11.92
CA PHE A 92 -5.05 6.43 11.42
C PHE A 92 -4.50 5.32 10.51
N PRO A 93 -3.78 5.60 9.40
CA PRO A 93 -3.19 4.56 8.57
C PRO A 93 -2.08 3.79 9.30
N LEU A 94 -1.38 4.42 10.25
CA LEU A 94 -0.34 3.76 11.04
C LEU A 94 -0.91 2.66 11.94
N PHE A 95 -2.02 2.96 12.63
CA PHE A 95 -2.78 1.96 13.38
C PHE A 95 -3.34 0.88 12.44
N GLY A 96 -3.88 1.27 11.28
CA GLY A 96 -4.36 0.32 10.27
C GLY A 96 -3.29 -0.69 9.86
N THR A 97 -2.10 -0.21 9.48
CA THR A 97 -0.98 -1.08 9.08
C THR A 97 -0.47 -1.96 10.23
N LEU A 98 -0.49 -1.46 11.47
CA LEU A 98 -0.08 -2.24 12.64
C LEU A 98 -1.07 -3.38 12.94
N LEU A 99 -2.38 -3.11 12.86
CA LEU A 99 -3.42 -4.13 13.02
C LEU A 99 -3.35 -5.19 11.91
N LEU A 100 -3.15 -4.75 10.66
CA LEU A 100 -2.95 -5.65 9.52
C LEU A 100 -1.70 -6.52 9.72
N SER A 101 -0.57 -5.92 10.09
CA SER A 101 0.68 -6.65 10.34
C SER A 101 0.52 -7.71 11.45
N THR A 102 -0.16 -7.34 12.54
CA THR A 102 -0.43 -8.26 13.65
C THR A 102 -1.33 -9.42 13.21
N GLY A 103 -2.43 -9.13 12.50
CA GLY A 103 -3.33 -10.16 11.98
C GLY A 103 -2.65 -11.10 10.99
N TYR A 104 -1.82 -10.57 10.10
CA TYR A 104 -1.04 -11.38 9.16
C TYR A 104 0.03 -12.22 9.87
N ALA A 105 0.71 -11.68 10.89
CA ALA A 105 1.70 -12.41 11.66
C ALA A 105 1.10 -13.64 12.35
N VAL A 106 -0.11 -13.51 12.91
CA VAL A 106 -0.83 -14.63 13.55
C VAL A 106 -1.26 -15.69 12.53
N ILE A 107 -1.59 -15.32 11.30
CA ILE A 107 -1.97 -16.30 10.25
C ILE A 107 -0.75 -17.07 9.75
N VAL A 108 0.43 -16.45 9.76
CA VAL A 108 1.68 -17.04 9.25
C VAL A 108 2.42 -17.87 10.32
N ALA A 109 2.25 -17.54 11.61
CA ALA A 109 2.82 -18.26 12.75
C ALA A 109 2.11 -19.60 13.01
#